data_AF-A0A1V1TGK1-F1
#
_entry.id   AF-A0A1V1TGK1-F1
#
_cell.length_a   1.000
_cell.length_b   1.000
_cell.length_c   1.000
_cell.angle_alpha   90.00
_cell.angle_beta   90.00
_cell.angle_gamma   90.00
#
_symmetry.space_group_name_H-M   'P 1'
#
loop_
_entity.id
_entity.type
_entity.pdbx_description
1 polymer ?
#
loop_
_entity_poly.entity_id
_entity_poly.type
_entity_poly.pdbx_seq_one_letter_code
_entity_poly.pdbx_strand_id
1 'polypeptide(L)'
;MPDSSLFRADEFWDIVLSDVGLLAMIGVVYNLGQWYGFKTVLWTYGLPLMWVNHWIVMITYLHHTHTSLPKYTPESWTYLRGALATVDRDPGFILRHMTHHIIDLHVVHHLFPRVPHYHAQEATDAMKPLLGEYYHVDKTSYWGALWSAFTKCQWVEPDPEKTLKANVYSGKGEDASESARRKAIDEQGILWYRSGRMPPPLVKMRSSENLTV
;
A
#
# COMPACT_ATOMS: atom_id res chain seq x y z
N MET A 1 -16.80 3.31 -13.33
CA MET A 1 -17.56 2.73 -14.46
C MET A 1 -16.58 1.92 -15.31
N PRO A 2 -17.03 0.88 -16.03
CA PRO A 2 -16.16 -0.06 -16.74
C PRO A 2 -15.23 0.57 -17.79
N ASP A 3 -15.51 1.81 -18.17
CA ASP A 3 -14.80 2.67 -19.12
C ASP A 3 -13.79 3.64 -18.47
N SER A 4 -13.57 3.55 -17.16
CA SER A 4 -12.64 4.46 -16.46
C SER A 4 -11.19 4.21 -16.85
N SER A 5 -10.35 5.26 -16.79
CA SER A 5 -8.92 5.15 -17.12
C SER A 5 -8.09 4.28 -16.16
N LEU A 6 -8.72 3.77 -15.10
CA LEU A 6 -8.11 2.83 -14.16
C LEU A 6 -7.99 1.42 -14.75
N PHE A 7 -8.93 1.02 -15.60
CA PHE A 7 -9.02 -0.35 -16.11
C PHE A 7 -8.55 -0.46 -17.56
N ARG A 8 -8.10 -1.65 -17.95
CA ARG A 8 -7.77 -1.98 -19.34
C ARG A 8 -9.03 -2.44 -20.07
N ALA A 9 -9.05 -2.28 -21.39
CA ALA A 9 -10.22 -2.64 -22.20
C ALA A 9 -10.55 -4.14 -22.15
N ASP A 10 -9.54 -5.00 -21.97
CA ASP A 10 -9.69 -6.45 -21.84
C ASP A 10 -10.27 -6.90 -20.48
N GLU A 11 -10.22 -6.04 -19.46
CA GLU A 11 -10.79 -6.32 -18.12
C GLU A 11 -12.29 -6.02 -18.06
N PHE A 12 -12.90 -5.54 -19.15
CA PHE A 12 -14.31 -5.11 -19.16
C PHE A 12 -15.28 -6.19 -18.67
N TRP A 13 -15.13 -7.43 -19.16
CA TRP A 13 -16.02 -8.53 -18.78
C TRP A 13 -15.81 -8.99 -17.34
N ASP A 14 -14.59 -8.88 -16.82
CA ASP A 14 -14.29 -9.16 -15.41
C ASP A 14 -14.98 -8.14 -14.49
N ILE A 15 -15.02 -6.86 -14.90
CA ILE A 15 -15.74 -5.80 -14.18
C ILE A 15 -17.25 -6.10 -14.16
N VAL A 16 -17.82 -6.46 -15.32
CA VAL A 16 -19.26 -6.82 -15.41
C VAL A 16 -19.56 -8.03 -14.52
N LEU A 17 -18.73 -9.06 -14.53
CA LEU A 17 -18.91 -10.24 -13.70
C LEU A 17 -18.82 -9.90 -12.21
N SER A 18 -17.89 -9.02 -11.82
CA SER A 18 -17.76 -8.50 -10.46
C SER A 18 -19.03 -7.76 -10.03
N ASP A 19 -19.57 -6.87 -10.87
CA ASP A 19 -20.80 -6.12 -10.58
C ASP A 19 -22.01 -7.05 -10.40
N VAL A 20 -22.15 -8.07 -11.26
CA VAL A 20 -23.19 -9.10 -11.11
C VAL A 20 -23.02 -9.87 -9.80
N GLY A 21 -21.79 -10.23 -9.44
CA GLY A 21 -21.48 -10.90 -8.17
C GLY A 21 -21.87 -10.05 -6.95
N LEU A 22 -21.59 -8.75 -6.98
CA LEU A 22 -22.00 -7.81 -5.93
C LEU A 22 -23.53 -7.71 -5.82
N LEU A 23 -24.23 -7.58 -6.95
CA LEU A 23 -25.70 -7.54 -6.96
C LEU A 23 -26.32 -8.85 -6.45
N ALA A 24 -25.76 -9.99 -6.84
CA ALA A 24 -26.19 -11.29 -6.35
C ALA A 24 -26.01 -11.40 -4.83
N MET A 25 -24.85 -10.98 -4.30
CA MET A 25 -24.60 -11.00 -2.87
C MET A 25 -25.52 -10.06 -2.09
N ILE A 26 -25.80 -8.86 -2.62
CA ILE A 26 -26.81 -7.95 -2.06
C ILE A 26 -28.18 -8.64 -2.02
N GLY A 27 -28.56 -9.33 -3.10
CA GLY A 27 -29.79 -10.12 -3.16
C GLY A 27 -29.86 -11.21 -2.10
N VAL A 28 -28.76 -11.96 -1.88
CA VAL A 28 -28.68 -12.99 -0.82
C VAL A 28 -28.85 -12.37 0.56
N VAL A 29 -28.11 -11.30 0.88
CA VAL A 29 -28.18 -10.61 2.18
C VAL A 29 -29.58 -10.02 2.41
N TYR A 30 -30.21 -9.46 1.37
CA TYR A 30 -31.58 -8.98 1.45
C TYR A 30 -32.57 -10.10 1.76
N ASN A 31 -32.49 -11.24 1.06
CA ASN A 31 -33.35 -12.39 1.31
C ASN A 31 -33.15 -12.96 2.72
N LEU A 32 -31.91 -13.06 3.19
CA LEU A 32 -31.63 -13.44 4.58
C LEU A 32 -32.24 -12.45 5.58
N GLY A 33 -32.23 -11.15 5.25
CA GLY A 33 -32.91 -10.11 6.03
C GLY A 33 -34.43 -10.30 6.10
N GLN A 34 -35.06 -10.75 5.01
CA GLN A 34 -36.49 -11.09 4.99
C GLN A 34 -36.81 -12.33 5.83
N TRP A 35 -35.95 -13.36 5.81
CA TRP A 35 -36.22 -14.65 6.45
C TRP A 35 -35.88 -14.64 7.95
N TYR A 36 -34.76 -14.03 8.33
CA TYR A 36 -34.21 -14.06 9.70
C TYR A 36 -34.29 -12.71 10.42
N GLY A 37 -34.79 -11.68 9.73
CA GLY A 37 -34.85 -10.30 10.22
C GLY A 37 -33.56 -9.52 9.99
N PHE A 38 -33.69 -8.29 9.50
CA PHE A 38 -32.55 -7.39 9.23
C PHE A 38 -31.68 -7.11 10.47
N LYS A 39 -32.29 -7.06 11.67
CA LYS A 39 -31.53 -6.89 12.92
C LYS A 39 -30.55 -8.03 13.13
N THR A 40 -30.98 -9.27 12.92
CA THR A 40 -30.14 -10.47 13.06
C THR A 40 -28.97 -10.39 12.07
N VAL A 41 -29.27 -10.17 10.79
CA VAL A 41 -28.24 -10.08 9.73
C VAL A 41 -27.25 -8.94 9.99
N LEU A 42 -27.71 -7.78 10.48
CA LEU A 42 -26.82 -6.68 10.83
C LEU A 42 -25.83 -7.08 11.92
N TRP A 43 -26.29 -7.72 13.00
CA TRP A 43 -25.43 -8.09 14.13
C TRP A 43 -24.50 -9.27 13.84
N THR A 44 -24.96 -10.26 13.08
CA THR A 44 -24.18 -11.48 12.82
C THR A 44 -23.30 -11.40 11.58
N TYR A 45 -23.64 -10.55 10.61
CA TYR A 45 -22.91 -10.43 9.35
C TYR A 45 -22.43 -9.00 9.10
N GLY A 46 -23.33 -8.01 9.14
CA GLY A 46 -23.00 -6.62 8.78
C GLY A 46 -21.91 -6.00 9.63
N LEU A 47 -22.08 -5.98 10.96
CA LEU A 47 -21.12 -5.40 11.90
C LEU A 47 -19.78 -6.16 11.90
N PRO A 48 -19.74 -7.51 11.97
CA PRO A 48 -18.48 -8.25 11.85
C PRO A 48 -17.75 -7.97 10.53
N LEU A 49 -18.47 -7.94 9.41
CA LEU A 49 -17.89 -7.63 8.10
C LEU A 49 -17.27 -6.24 8.09
N MET A 50 -18.01 -5.22 8.53
CA MET A 50 -17.52 -3.84 8.58
C MET A 50 -16.34 -3.68 9.53
N TRP A 51 -16.35 -4.37 10.67
CA TRP A 51 -15.27 -4.33 11.66
C TRP A 51 -13.97 -4.91 11.09
N VAL A 52 -14.03 -6.10 10.48
CA VAL A 52 -12.85 -6.74 9.88
C VAL A 52 -12.32 -5.89 8.71
N ASN A 53 -13.20 -5.40 7.84
CA ASN A 53 -12.80 -4.59 6.69
C ASN A 53 -12.22 -3.23 7.12
N HIS A 54 -12.78 -2.59 8.15
CA HIS A 54 -12.21 -1.37 8.72
C HIS A 54 -10.74 -1.55 9.11
N TRP A 55 -10.44 -2.61 9.87
CA TRP A 55 -9.08 -2.88 10.31
C TRP A 55 -8.16 -3.26 9.16
N ILE A 56 -8.56 -4.17 8.28
CA ILE A 56 -7.73 -4.60 7.14
C ILE A 56 -7.37 -3.41 6.26
N VAL A 57 -8.37 -2.58 5.88
CA VAL A 57 -8.14 -1.42 5.01
C VAL A 57 -7.24 -0.40 5.71
N MET A 58 -7.52 -0.06 6.96
CA MET A 58 -6.74 0.96 7.67
C MET A 58 -5.29 0.52 7.90
N ILE A 59 -5.07 -0.72 8.34
CA ILE A 59 -3.75 -1.27 8.63
C ILE A 59 -2.91 -1.33 7.34
N THR A 60 -3.44 -1.97 6.29
CA THR A 60 -2.73 -2.10 5.02
C THR A 60 -2.46 -0.74 4.37
N TYR A 61 -3.41 0.19 4.45
CA TYR A 61 -3.20 1.56 3.97
C TYR A 61 -2.02 2.21 4.68
N LEU A 62 -1.98 2.14 6.01
CA LEU A 62 -0.89 2.74 6.79
C LEU A 62 0.46 2.07 6.54
N HIS A 63 0.50 0.74 6.47
CA HIS A 63 1.71 -0.01 6.16
C HIS A 63 2.39 0.42 4.88
N HIS A 64 1.58 0.69 3.86
CA HIS A 64 2.05 1.01 2.52
C HIS A 64 2.02 2.52 2.22
N THR A 65 1.55 3.37 3.13
CA THR A 65 1.41 4.81 2.90
C THR A 65 2.10 5.60 3.99
N HIS A 66 3.22 6.24 3.62
CA HIS A 66 3.97 7.12 4.48
C HIS A 66 4.85 8.04 3.64
N THR A 67 5.05 9.29 4.07
CA THR A 67 5.78 10.29 3.28
C THR A 67 7.24 9.89 3.04
N SER A 68 7.85 9.11 3.93
CA SER A 68 9.24 8.65 3.80
C SER A 68 9.38 7.33 3.02
N LEU A 69 8.30 6.76 2.49
CA LEU A 69 8.40 5.56 1.67
C LEU A 69 8.51 5.91 0.18
N PRO A 70 9.47 5.33 -0.55
CA PRO A 70 9.54 5.46 -1.99
C PRO A 70 8.43 4.65 -2.68
N LYS A 71 8.03 5.11 -3.86
CA LYS A 71 7.26 4.35 -4.84
C LYS A 71 8.12 4.16 -6.09
N TYR A 72 7.76 3.18 -6.90
CA TYR A 72 8.57 2.77 -8.03
C TYR A 72 7.70 2.71 -9.28
N THR A 73 8.23 3.16 -10.41
CA THR A 73 7.67 2.87 -11.73
C THR A 73 7.74 1.37 -12.02
N PRO A 74 6.97 0.86 -12.98
CA PRO A 74 7.00 -0.57 -13.33
C PRO A 74 8.42 -1.09 -13.64
N GLU A 75 9.24 -0.29 -14.32
CA GLU A 75 10.60 -0.66 -14.76
C GLU A 75 11.61 -0.68 -13.60
N SER A 76 11.34 0.08 -12.54
CA SER A 76 12.23 0.22 -11.39
C SER A 76 11.81 -0.63 -10.20
N TRP A 77 10.61 -1.21 -10.24
CA TRP A 77 10.09 -2.06 -9.18
C TRP A 77 10.77 -3.42 -9.16
N THR A 78 11.10 -3.90 -7.96
CA THR A 78 11.52 -5.29 -7.71
C THR A 78 10.83 -5.78 -6.45
N TYR A 79 10.77 -7.10 -6.26
CA TYR A 79 10.19 -7.68 -5.04
C TYR A 79 10.81 -7.10 -3.77
N LEU A 80 12.14 -7.02 -3.69
CA LEU A 80 12.84 -6.48 -2.52
C LEU A 80 12.53 -4.99 -2.29
N ARG A 81 12.53 -4.18 -3.36
CA ARG A 81 12.16 -2.75 -3.29
C ARG A 81 10.71 -2.55 -2.82
N GLY A 82 9.80 -3.38 -3.32
CA GLY A 82 8.39 -3.37 -2.93
C GLY A 82 8.20 -3.77 -1.47
N ALA A 83 8.86 -4.84 -1.03
CA ALA A 83 8.81 -5.34 0.34
C ALA A 83 9.40 -4.34 1.36
N LEU A 84 10.45 -3.61 0.99
CA LEU A 84 11.05 -2.56 1.82
C LEU A 84 10.30 -1.22 1.75
N ALA A 85 9.42 -1.03 0.76
CA ALA A 85 8.54 0.14 0.67
C ALA A 85 7.31 0.02 1.60
N THR A 86 7.55 -0.43 2.83
CA THR A 86 6.57 -0.55 3.90
C THR A 86 7.14 -0.03 5.22
N VAL A 87 6.27 0.32 6.16
CA VAL A 87 6.67 0.88 7.45
C VAL A 87 5.98 0.17 8.61
N ASP A 88 6.76 -0.21 9.61
CA ASP A 88 6.28 -0.82 10.85
C ASP A 88 5.84 0.26 11.85
N ARG A 89 4.78 -0.03 12.62
CA ARG A 89 4.23 0.89 13.64
C ARG A 89 3.87 0.14 14.90
N ASP A 90 4.05 0.77 16.06
CA ASP A 90 3.57 0.20 17.33
C ASP A 90 2.08 0.53 17.54
N PRO A 91 1.16 -0.46 17.49
CA PRO A 91 -0.26 -0.22 17.73
C PRO A 91 -0.62 -0.24 19.23
N GLY A 92 0.35 -0.41 20.11
CA GLY A 92 0.16 -0.67 21.52
C GLY A 92 -0.16 -2.13 21.82
N PHE A 93 -0.07 -2.49 23.10
CA PHE A 93 -0.16 -3.87 23.57
C PHE A 93 -1.44 -4.59 23.11
N ILE A 94 -2.61 -3.98 23.29
CA ILE A 94 -3.90 -4.64 23.01
C ILE A 94 -4.02 -4.99 21.52
N LEU A 95 -3.79 -4.02 20.65
CA LEU A 95 -3.93 -4.21 19.21
C LEU A 95 -2.85 -5.14 18.65
N ARG A 96 -1.61 -5.06 19.16
CA ARG A 96 -0.54 -6.00 18.82
C ARG A 96 -0.98 -7.46 19.01
N HIS A 97 -1.56 -7.78 20.16
CA HIS A 97 -2.00 -9.15 20.47
C HIS A 97 -3.22 -9.55 19.64
N MET A 98 -4.23 -8.67 19.55
CA MET A 98 -5.46 -8.95 18.79
C MET A 98 -5.22 -9.17 17.29
N THR A 99 -4.17 -8.55 16.76
CA THR A 99 -3.86 -8.60 15.32
C THR A 99 -2.65 -9.47 14.99
N HIS A 100 -2.18 -10.29 15.94
CA HIS A 100 -1.10 -11.26 15.74
C HIS A 100 0.16 -10.63 15.13
N HIS A 101 0.57 -9.47 15.64
CA HIS A 101 1.72 -8.71 15.18
C HIS A 101 1.70 -8.21 13.72
N ILE A 102 0.57 -8.33 13.01
CA ILE A 102 0.50 -7.90 11.61
C ILE A 102 0.75 -6.39 11.46
N ILE A 103 0.45 -5.58 12.49
CA ILE A 103 0.60 -4.13 12.44
C ILE A 103 2.07 -3.71 12.65
N ASP A 104 2.75 -4.31 13.61
CA ASP A 104 4.09 -3.91 14.06
C ASP A 104 5.24 -4.64 13.38
N LEU A 105 4.99 -5.78 12.71
CA LEU A 105 6.01 -6.62 12.08
C LEU A 105 5.65 -6.90 10.61
N HIS A 106 5.37 -5.86 9.85
CA HIS A 106 4.87 -5.96 8.49
C HIS A 106 5.98 -6.07 7.44
N VAL A 107 7.11 -5.38 7.67
CA VAL A 107 8.27 -5.48 6.75
C VAL A 107 8.75 -6.93 6.66
N VAL A 108 8.87 -7.63 7.81
CA VAL A 108 9.27 -9.05 7.83
C VAL A 108 8.21 -9.95 7.20
N HIS A 109 6.92 -9.61 7.34
CA HIS A 109 5.83 -10.34 6.70
C HIS A 109 5.96 -10.29 5.18
N HIS A 110 6.35 -9.15 4.60
CA HIS A 110 6.59 -9.05 3.16
C HIS A 110 7.85 -9.76 2.71
N LEU A 111 8.94 -9.69 3.47
CA LEU A 111 10.23 -10.30 3.09
C LEU A 111 10.24 -11.81 3.28
N PHE A 112 9.58 -12.30 4.34
CA PHE A 112 9.57 -13.70 4.74
C PHE A 112 8.16 -14.15 5.13
N PRO A 113 7.18 -14.15 4.22
CA PRO A 113 5.77 -14.45 4.53
C PRO A 113 5.53 -15.87 5.06
N ARG A 114 6.53 -16.77 4.94
CA ARG A 114 6.49 -18.13 5.48
C ARG A 114 6.86 -18.21 6.96
N VAL A 115 7.49 -17.17 7.53
CA VAL A 115 7.76 -17.10 8.96
C VAL A 115 6.43 -16.89 9.69
N PRO A 116 6.06 -17.78 10.63
CA PRO A 116 4.82 -17.61 11.35
C PRO A 116 4.89 -16.41 12.29
N HIS A 117 3.74 -15.79 12.58
CA HIS A 117 3.68 -14.55 13.35
C HIS A 117 4.34 -14.63 14.74
N TYR A 118 4.37 -15.81 15.37
CA TYR A 118 5.00 -16.02 16.68
C TYR A 118 6.54 -16.09 16.63
N HIS A 119 7.15 -16.18 15.44
CA HIS A 119 8.59 -15.99 15.21
C HIS A 119 8.91 -14.69 14.44
N ALA A 120 7.89 -13.90 14.07
CA ALA A 120 8.10 -12.68 13.28
C ALA A 120 8.96 -11.65 14.02
N GLN A 121 8.85 -11.58 15.35
CA GLN A 121 9.64 -10.64 16.16
C GLN A 121 11.13 -11.01 16.11
N GLU A 122 11.44 -12.28 16.31
CA GLU A 122 12.81 -12.82 16.23
C GLU A 122 13.43 -12.57 14.85
N ALA A 123 12.69 -12.87 13.79
CA ALA A 123 13.13 -12.62 12.42
C ALA A 123 13.33 -11.12 12.13
N THR A 124 12.43 -10.27 12.63
CA THR A 124 12.54 -8.82 12.50
C THR A 124 13.80 -8.30 13.18
N ASP A 125 14.07 -8.74 14.41
CA ASP A 125 15.23 -8.25 15.18
C ASP A 125 16.56 -8.72 14.59
N ALA A 126 16.60 -9.91 13.98
CA ALA A 126 17.76 -10.39 13.23
C ALA A 126 18.00 -9.59 11.92
N MET A 127 16.93 -9.14 11.27
CA MET A 127 16.97 -8.48 9.96
C MET A 127 17.22 -6.97 10.06
N LYS A 128 16.64 -6.29 11.05
CA LYS A 128 16.80 -4.84 11.30
C LYS A 128 18.25 -4.34 11.17
N PRO A 129 19.27 -4.94 11.82
CA PRO A 129 20.64 -4.45 11.72
C PRO A 129 21.24 -4.62 10.31
N LEU A 130 20.75 -5.58 9.52
CA LEU A 130 21.20 -5.80 8.14
C LEU A 130 20.58 -4.81 7.16
N LEU A 131 19.32 -4.43 7.39
CA LEU A 131 18.61 -3.47 6.56
C LEU A 131 19.00 -2.01 6.85
N GLY A 132 19.38 -1.70 8.09
CA GLY A 132 19.80 -0.35 8.47
C GLY A 132 18.78 0.71 8.07
N GLU A 133 19.20 1.67 7.23
CA GLU A 133 18.37 2.81 6.80
C GLU A 133 17.17 2.41 5.92
N TYR A 134 17.20 1.22 5.32
CA TYR A 134 16.09 0.72 4.49
C TYR A 134 14.91 0.19 5.33
N TYR A 135 15.10 0.01 6.64
CA TYR A 135 14.02 -0.43 7.53
C TYR A 135 13.31 0.78 8.15
N HIS A 136 12.05 0.97 7.78
CA HIS A 136 11.25 2.11 8.22
C HIS A 136 10.38 1.78 9.43
N VAL A 137 10.46 2.62 10.46
CA VAL A 137 9.55 2.60 11.63
C VAL A 137 8.94 3.97 11.82
N ASP A 138 7.63 4.01 11.96
CA ASP A 138 6.88 5.21 12.32
C ASP A 138 6.41 5.11 13.77
N LYS A 139 6.89 6.04 14.60
CA LYS A 139 6.60 6.13 16.04
C LYS A 139 5.47 7.11 16.36
N THR A 140 4.84 7.71 15.36
CA THR A 140 3.70 8.59 15.57
C THR A 140 2.49 7.81 16.06
N SER A 141 1.53 8.50 16.69
CA SER A 141 0.29 7.84 17.10
C SER A 141 -0.44 7.28 15.88
N TYR A 142 -1.09 6.14 16.05
CA TYR A 142 -1.77 5.45 14.95
C TYR A 142 -2.76 6.34 14.19
N TRP A 143 -3.53 7.15 14.92
CA TRP A 143 -4.45 8.14 14.35
C TRP A 143 -3.73 9.34 13.71
N GLY A 144 -2.60 9.77 14.26
CA GLY A 144 -1.76 10.81 13.67
C GLY A 144 -1.14 10.36 12.35
N ALA A 145 -0.68 9.11 12.27
CA ALA A 145 -0.22 8.49 11.03
C ALA A 145 -1.33 8.44 9.99
N LEU A 146 -2.56 8.06 10.40
CA LEU A 146 -3.72 8.01 9.51
C LEU A 146 -4.04 9.39 8.92
N TRP A 147 -4.11 10.40 9.78
CA TRP A 147 -4.32 11.78 9.36
C TRP A 147 -3.22 12.27 8.42
N SER A 148 -1.95 12.00 8.75
CA SER A 148 -0.79 12.35 7.92
C SER A 148 -0.86 11.68 6.55
N ALA A 149 -1.18 10.38 6.49
CA ALA A 149 -1.34 9.66 5.24
C ALA A 149 -2.44 10.28 4.37
N PHE A 150 -3.64 10.51 4.93
CA PHE A 150 -4.77 11.10 4.21
C PHE A 150 -4.57 12.56 3.76
N THR A 151 -3.67 13.31 4.41
CA THR A 151 -3.47 14.74 4.07
C THR A 151 -2.19 14.99 3.26
N LYS A 152 -1.18 14.14 3.42
CA LYS A 152 0.15 14.34 2.82
C LYS A 152 0.52 13.34 1.73
N CYS A 153 -0.21 12.24 1.60
CA CYS A 153 0.09 11.17 0.64
C CYS A 153 -0.99 11.09 -0.45
N GLN A 154 -1.13 12.13 -1.27
CA GLN A 154 -2.21 12.24 -2.25
C GLN A 154 -1.82 11.74 -3.64
N TRP A 155 -0.61 12.04 -4.08
CA TRP A 155 -0.06 11.64 -5.37
C TRP A 155 1.46 11.53 -5.27
N VAL A 156 2.12 11.01 -6.30
CA VAL A 156 3.57 10.77 -6.30
C VAL A 156 4.25 11.37 -7.52
N GLU A 157 5.48 11.85 -7.35
CA GLU A 157 6.33 12.35 -8.43
C GLU A 157 7.82 12.11 -8.14
N PRO A 158 8.70 12.21 -9.14
CA PRO A 158 10.13 12.17 -8.92
C PRO A 158 10.59 13.30 -7.98
N ASP A 159 11.57 12.99 -7.14
CA ASP A 159 12.19 13.95 -6.22
C ASP A 159 13.68 13.65 -6.11
N PRO A 160 14.53 14.31 -6.93
CA PRO A 160 15.95 14.00 -6.95
C PRO A 160 16.65 14.26 -5.62
N GLU A 161 16.29 15.35 -4.93
CA GLU A 161 16.92 15.72 -3.65
C GLU A 161 16.57 14.72 -2.55
N LYS A 162 15.30 14.31 -2.49
CA LYS A 162 14.87 13.32 -1.50
C LYS A 162 15.42 11.93 -1.79
N THR A 163 15.52 11.55 -3.06
CA THR A 163 16.09 10.27 -3.46
C THR A 163 17.57 10.16 -3.08
N LEU A 164 18.34 11.24 -3.26
CA LEU A 164 19.73 11.31 -2.79
C LEU A 164 19.84 11.16 -1.27
N LYS A 165 18.98 11.86 -0.52
CA LYS A 165 19.01 11.84 0.95
C LYS A 165 18.56 10.51 1.56
N ALA A 166 17.68 9.79 0.88
CA ALA A 166 17.09 8.57 1.42
C ALA A 166 17.99 7.33 1.25
N ASN A 167 19.17 7.47 0.63
CA ASN A 167 20.12 6.37 0.38
C ASN A 167 19.50 5.14 -0.30
N VAL A 168 18.32 5.29 -0.93
CA VAL A 168 17.65 4.28 -1.77
C VAL A 168 18.34 4.15 -3.14
N TYR A 169 19.30 5.06 -3.40
CA TYR A 169 20.17 5.07 -4.55
C TYR A 169 21.46 4.31 -4.25
N SER A 170 21.73 3.23 -4.99
CA SER A 170 23.06 2.63 -5.05
C SER A 170 23.50 2.49 -6.53
N GLY A 171 24.38 3.40 -6.99
CA GLY A 171 25.14 3.20 -8.22
C GLY A 171 25.21 4.38 -9.21
N LYS A 172 26.47 4.81 -9.46
CA LYS A 172 27.02 5.69 -10.52
C LYS A 172 26.65 7.18 -10.51
N GLY A 173 27.46 7.97 -9.81
CA GLY A 173 27.40 9.43 -9.96
C GLY A 173 28.03 10.24 -8.83
N GLU A 174 28.70 9.64 -7.84
CA GLU A 174 29.38 10.38 -6.75
C GLU A 174 30.42 11.40 -7.25
N ASP A 175 30.80 11.34 -8.53
CA ASP A 175 31.67 12.34 -9.18
C ASP A 175 30.98 13.14 -10.31
N ALA A 176 29.69 12.93 -10.55
CA ALA A 176 28.94 13.63 -11.61
C ALA A 176 28.45 15.01 -11.14
N SER A 177 28.32 15.95 -12.09
CA SER A 177 27.74 17.28 -11.82
C SER A 177 26.32 17.15 -11.26
N GLU A 178 25.90 18.15 -10.49
CA GLU A 178 24.58 18.16 -9.84
C GLU A 178 23.42 17.94 -10.84
N SER A 179 23.54 18.51 -12.05
CA SER A 179 22.54 18.33 -13.12
C SER A 179 22.49 16.90 -13.69
N ALA A 180 23.65 16.25 -13.85
CA ALA A 180 23.75 14.88 -14.35
C ALA A 180 23.22 13.87 -13.32
N ARG A 181 23.47 14.10 -12.02
CA ARG A 181 22.88 13.31 -10.93
C ARG A 181 21.36 13.44 -10.89
N ARG A 182 20.82 14.67 -10.98
CA ARG A 182 19.37 14.91 -10.96
C ARG A 182 18.66 14.16 -12.10
N LYS A 183 19.24 14.17 -13.30
CA LYS A 183 18.71 13.45 -14.47
C LYS A 183 18.79 11.92 -14.31
N ALA A 184 19.93 11.40 -13.83
CA ALA A 184 20.09 9.97 -13.60
C ALA A 184 19.12 9.41 -12.53
N ILE A 185 18.71 10.25 -11.58
CA ILE A 185 17.74 9.88 -10.54
C ILE A 185 16.30 9.94 -11.05
N ASP A 186 15.99 10.91 -11.89
CA ASP A 186 14.69 11.00 -12.57
C ASP A 186 14.45 9.76 -13.46
N GLU A 187 15.51 9.27 -14.11
CA GLU A 187 15.50 8.05 -14.93
C GLU A 187 15.39 6.74 -14.11
N GLN A 188 15.59 6.76 -12.79
CA GLN A 188 15.49 5.56 -11.95
C GLN A 188 14.07 5.18 -11.53
N GLY A 189 13.07 6.02 -11.85
CA GLY A 189 11.67 5.71 -11.57
C GLY A 189 11.30 5.67 -10.08
N ILE A 190 12.06 6.34 -9.22
CA ILE A 190 11.75 6.47 -7.79
C ILE A 190 10.85 7.70 -7.58
N LEU A 191 9.69 7.48 -6.98
CA LEU A 191 8.63 8.47 -6.82
C LEU A 191 8.31 8.68 -5.33
N TRP A 192 7.85 9.87 -4.97
CA TRP A 192 7.62 10.27 -3.59
C TRP A 192 6.29 10.99 -3.41
N TYR A 193 5.65 10.74 -2.26
CA TYR A 193 4.37 11.37 -1.95
C TYR A 193 4.42 12.90 -1.88
N ARG A 194 3.31 13.50 -2.31
CA ARG A 194 3.00 14.92 -2.25
C ARG A 194 1.63 15.16 -1.64
N SER A 195 1.53 16.27 -0.93
CA SER A 195 0.27 16.81 -0.42
C SER A 195 -0.43 17.68 -1.46
N GLY A 196 -1.72 17.93 -1.26
CA GLY A 196 -2.48 18.89 -2.05
C GLY A 196 -3.24 18.25 -3.21
N ARG A 197 -3.77 19.11 -4.09
CA ARG A 197 -4.68 18.69 -5.15
C ARG A 197 -3.93 17.81 -6.17
N MET A 198 -4.48 16.64 -6.42
CA MET A 198 -3.98 15.74 -7.46
C MET A 198 -4.01 16.46 -8.82
N PRO A 199 -2.94 16.36 -9.64
CA PRO A 199 -3.01 16.81 -11.03
C PRO A 199 -4.14 16.07 -11.76
N PRO A 200 -4.78 16.70 -12.77
CA PRO A 200 -5.88 16.08 -13.49
C PRO A 200 -5.45 14.71 -14.06
N PRO A 201 -6.26 13.66 -13.89
CA PRO A 201 -5.90 12.32 -14.35
C PRO A 201 -5.81 12.28 -15.87
N LEU A 202 -5.03 11.33 -16.39
CA LEU A 202 -5.10 10.98 -17.81
C LEU A 202 -6.52 10.47 -18.10
N VAL A 203 -7.26 11.19 -18.94
CA VAL A 203 -8.71 11.05 -19.14
C VAL A 203 -9.08 9.87 -20.06
N LYS A 204 -8.10 9.16 -20.65
CA LYS A 204 -8.35 8.06 -21.58
C LYS A 204 -7.89 6.72 -21.00
N MET A 205 -8.71 5.69 -21.25
CA MET A 205 -8.38 4.28 -20.98
C MET A 205 -7.03 3.93 -21.61
N ARG A 206 -6.14 3.26 -20.85
CA ARG A 206 -4.83 2.86 -21.38
C ARG A 206 -5.06 1.81 -22.49
N SER A 207 -4.48 2.03 -23.67
CA SER A 207 -4.56 1.04 -24.75
C SER A 207 -3.75 -0.22 -24.38
N SER A 208 -4.20 -1.37 -24.86
CA SER A 208 -3.52 -2.65 -24.68
C SER A 208 -2.21 -2.76 -25.49
N GLU A 209 -1.91 -1.81 -26.38
CA GLU A 209 -0.87 -1.93 -27.42
C GLU A 209 0.56 -1.64 -26.96
N ASN A 210 0.77 -1.09 -25.75
CA ASN A 210 2.10 -0.66 -25.27
C ASN A 210 2.80 -1.61 -24.29
N LEU A 211 2.35 -2.86 -24.16
CA LEU A 211 2.96 -3.84 -23.26
C LEU A 211 3.22 -5.15 -24.00
N THR A 212 4.23 -5.15 -24.87
CA THR A 212 4.98 -6.37 -25.15
C THR A 212 6.03 -6.49 -24.05
N VAL A 213 5.88 -7.52 -23.22
CA VAL A 213 6.91 -7.99 -22.29
C VAL A 213 7.96 -8.78 -23.07
#